data_AF-A0ABC9ZMD2-F1
#
_entry.id   AF-A0ABC9ZMD2-F1
#
_cell.length_a   1.000
_cell.length_b   1.000
_cell.length_c   1.000
_cell.angle_alpha   90.00
_cell.angle_beta   90.00
_cell.angle_gamma   90.00
#
_symmetry.space_group_name_H-M   'P 1'
#
loop_
_entity.id
_entity.type
_entity.pdbx_description
1 polymer ?
#
loop_
_entity_poly.entity_id
_entity_poly.type
_entity_poly.pdbx_seq_one_letter_code
_entity_poly.pdbx_strand_id
1 'polypeptide(L)' 'MVLQLRRDYVARWMNVVDEGSFQAENLKIACWALIDMGIGVATWFSPDGPYTAEELGDMYGQFALRQLT' A
#
# COMPACT_ATOMS: atom_id res chain seq x y z
N MET A 1 -9.66 4.56 17.26
CA MET A 1 -9.30 3.16 16.94
C MET A 1 -8.75 3.01 15.52
N VAL A 2 -9.41 3.53 14.47
CA VAL A 2 -8.92 3.47 13.06
C VAL A 2 -7.65 4.30 12.79
N LEU A 3 -7.48 5.45 13.45
CA LEU A 3 -6.35 6.36 13.18
C LEU A 3 -4.98 5.88 13.71
N GLN A 4 -4.95 5.04 14.76
CA GLN A 4 -3.70 4.47 15.28
C GLN A 4 -3.17 3.37 14.36
N LEU A 5 -4.04 2.48 13.90
CA LEU A 5 -3.73 1.47 12.87
C LEU A 5 -3.16 2.12 11.61
N ARG A 6 -3.69 3.29 11.21
CA ARG A 6 -3.18 4.06 10.07
C ARG A 6 -1.72 4.49 10.25
N ARG A 7 -1.35 5.01 11.43
CA ARG A 7 0.02 5.50 11.70
C ARG A 7 1.04 4.36 11.74
N ASP A 8 0.67 3.22 12.33
CA ASP A 8 1.57 2.07 12.42
C ASP A 8 1.80 1.43 11.05
N TYR A 9 0.79 1.42 10.17
CA TYR A 9 0.97 0.94 8.80
C TYR A 9 1.86 1.88 7.99
N VAL A 10 1.67 3.21 8.08
CA VAL A 10 2.55 4.20 7.40
C VAL A 10 4.00 4.00 7.81
N ALA A 11 4.28 3.83 9.10
CA ALA A 11 5.64 3.66 9.61
C ALA A 11 6.30 2.36 9.10
N ARG A 12 5.55 1.25 9.03
CA ARG A 12 6.05 -0.02 8.46
C ARG A 12 6.34 0.10 6.97
N TRP A 13 5.46 0.76 6.23
CA TRP A 13 5.67 1.01 4.81
C TRP A 13 6.87 1.91 4.55
N MET A 14 7.04 2.98 5.34
CA MET A 14 8.22 3.84 5.23
C MET A 14 9.52 3.06 5.46
N ASN A 15 9.55 2.15 6.43
CA ASN A 15 10.74 1.30 6.65
C ASN A 15 11.04 0.37 5.47
N VAL A 16 10.04 -0.25 4.85
CA VAL A 16 10.24 -1.14 3.69
C VAL A 16 10.76 -0.35 2.48
N VAL A 17 10.32 0.91 2.29
CA VAL A 17 10.81 1.73 1.18
C VAL A 17 12.22 2.27 1.46
N ASP A 18 12.57 2.54 2.72
CA ASP A 18 13.89 3.05 3.14
C ASP A 18 15.02 2.00 3.08
N GLU A 19 14.69 0.70 2.95
CA GLU A 19 15.67 -0.38 2.72
C GLU A 19 16.36 -0.33 1.32
N GLY A 20 16.12 0.72 0.54
CA GLY A 20 17.08 1.22 -0.46
C GLY A 20 16.99 0.61 -1.86
N SER A 21 16.00 -0.26 -2.14
CA SER A 21 15.78 -0.82 -3.49
C SER A 21 14.74 -0.05 -4.32
N PHE A 22 14.21 1.05 -3.78
CA PHE A 22 13.08 1.78 -4.36
C PHE A 22 13.48 3.22 -4.72
N GLN A 23 13.20 3.62 -5.96
CA GLN A 23 13.41 4.96 -6.50
C GLN A 23 12.05 5.65 -6.60
N ALA A 24 11.91 6.81 -5.95
CA ALA A 24 10.75 7.67 -6.11
C ALA A 24 11.20 9.14 -6.18
N GLU A 25 10.67 9.89 -7.15
CA GLU A 25 10.98 11.32 -7.31
C GLU A 25 10.65 12.12 -6.03
N ASN A 26 9.56 11.73 -5.35
CA ASN A 26 9.24 12.22 -4.02
C ASN A 26 8.73 11.07 -3.15
N LEU A 27 9.63 10.52 -2.34
CA LEU A 27 9.37 9.39 -1.44
C LEU A 27 8.13 9.61 -0.56
N LYS A 28 7.93 10.84 -0.08
CA LYS A 28 6.76 11.17 0.74
C LYS A 28 5.48 11.02 -0.08
N ILE A 29 5.40 11.63 -1.27
CA ILE A 29 4.22 11.53 -2.14
C ILE A 29 3.94 10.08 -2.56
N ALA A 30 4.99 9.31 -2.86
CA ALA A 30 4.85 7.89 -3.18
C ALA A 30 4.23 7.10 -2.02
N CYS A 31 4.71 7.29 -0.78
CA CYS A 31 4.11 6.67 0.40
C CYS A 31 2.62 7.05 0.57
N TRP A 32 2.25 8.31 0.34
CA TRP A 32 0.86 8.74 0.40
C TRP A 32 -0.01 8.03 -0.66
N ALA A 33 0.47 7.90 -1.89
CA ALA A 33 -0.24 7.20 -2.96
C ALA A 33 -0.48 5.72 -2.60
N LEU A 34 0.51 5.04 -2.03
CA LEU A 34 0.40 3.63 -1.60
C LEU A 34 -0.64 3.45 -0.48
N ILE A 35 -0.67 4.38 0.47
CA ILE A 35 -1.67 4.37 1.56
C ILE A 35 -3.07 4.56 0.99
N ASP A 36 -3.25 5.52 0.09
CA ASP A 36 -4.56 5.80 -0.53
C ASP A 36 -5.05 4.61 -1.36
N MET A 37 -4.15 3.92 -2.06
CA MET A 37 -4.45 2.67 -2.76
C MET A 37 -4.97 1.59 -1.79
N GLY A 38 -4.31 1.37 -0.66
CA GLY A 38 -4.73 0.39 0.34
C GLY A 38 -6.06 0.74 1.02
N ILE A 39 -6.29 2.02 1.33
CA ILE A 39 -7.57 2.50 1.87
C ILE A 39 -8.70 2.29 0.84
N GLY A 40 -8.42 2.55 -0.43
CA GLY A 40 -9.35 2.33 -1.53
C GLY A 40 -9.90 0.91 -1.56
N VAL A 41 -9.04 -0.11 -1.48
CA VAL A 41 -9.45 -1.53 -1.47
C VAL A 41 -10.48 -1.82 -0.38
N ALA A 42 -10.27 -1.31 0.84
CA ALA A 42 -11.20 -1.53 1.95
C ALA A 42 -12.60 -0.94 1.72
N THR A 43 -12.76 0.01 0.79
CA THR A 43 -14.06 0.63 0.49
C THR A 43 -14.91 -0.13 -0.52
N TRP A 44 -14.31 -0.99 -1.35
CA TRP A 44 -15.01 -1.72 -2.41
C TRP A 44 -14.83 -3.23 -2.34
N PHE A 45 -13.91 -3.72 -1.51
CA PHE A 45 -13.66 -5.15 -1.33
C PHE A 45 -14.94 -5.88 -0.89
N SER A 46 -15.22 -7.00 -1.55
CA SER A 46 -16.29 -7.91 -1.18
C SER A 46 -15.74 -9.34 -1.13
N PRO A 47 -15.99 -10.11 -0.04
CA PRO A 47 -15.59 -11.50 0.05
C PRO A 47 -16.34 -12.42 -0.93
N ASP A 48 -17.51 -11.99 -1.42
CA ASP A 48 -18.27 -12.66 -2.49
C ASP A 48 -17.82 -12.21 -3.90
N GLY A 49 -16.80 -11.36 -3.96
CA GLY A 49 -16.22 -10.85 -5.20
C GLY A 49 -15.33 -11.87 -5.91
N PRO A 50 -14.81 -11.52 -7.10
CA PRO A 50 -13.99 -12.42 -7.91
C PRO A 50 -12.57 -12.64 -7.37
N TYR A 51 -12.15 -11.90 -6.34
CA TYR A 51 -10.81 -11.93 -5.79
C TYR A 51 -10.83 -11.99 -4.27
N THR A 52 -9.94 -12.80 -3.72
CA THR A 52 -9.65 -12.86 -2.28
C THR A 52 -8.88 -11.63 -1.82
N ALA A 53 -8.83 -11.40 -0.50
CA ALA A 53 -8.06 -10.31 0.07
C ALA A 53 -6.55 -10.48 -0.20
N GLU A 54 -6.06 -11.72 -0.17
CA GLU A 54 -4.68 -12.09 -0.47
C GLU A 54 -4.32 -11.80 -1.94
N GLU A 55 -5.15 -12.22 -2.90
CA GLU A 55 -4.91 -11.97 -4.33
C GLU A 55 -4.90 -10.47 -4.65
N LEU A 56 -5.78 -9.69 -4.01
CA LEU A 56 -5.77 -8.23 -4.11
C LEU A 56 -4.51 -7.63 -3.48
N GLY A 57 -4.08 -8.15 -2.33
CA GLY A 57 -2.83 -7.77 -1.69
C GLY A 57 -1.62 -7.96 -2.62
N ASP A 58 -1.54 -9.11 -3.28
CA ASP A 58 -0.48 -9.42 -4.23
C ASP A 58 -0.50 -8.49 -5.45
N MET A 59 -1.68 -8.25 -6.04
CA MET A 59 -1.84 -7.33 -7.18
C MET A 59 -1.43 -5.90 -6.83
N TYR A 60 -1.89 -5.40 -5.68
CA TYR A 60 -1.54 -4.05 -5.21
C TYR A 60 -0.06 -3.94 -4.82
N GLY A 61 0.53 -5.01 -4.29
CA GLY A 61 1.98 -5.10 -4.07
C GLY A 61 2.76 -4.97 -5.38
N GLN A 62 2.33 -5.64 -6.45
CA GLN A 62 2.96 -5.52 -7.77
C GLN A 62 2.83 -4.12 -8.36
N PHE A 63 1.69 -3.44 -8.17
CA PHE A 63 1.54 -2.04 -8.58
C PHE A 63 2.48 -1.12 -7.82
N ALA A 64 2.61 -1.32 -6.51
CA ALA A 64 3.53 -0.56 -5.67
C ALA A 64 4.99 -0.75 -6.11
N LEU A 65 5.40 -1.98 -6.39
CA LEU A 65 6.76 -2.29 -6.85
C LEU A 65 7.06 -1.58 -8.18
N ARG A 66 6.17 -1.68 -9.18
CA ARG A 66 6.35 -1.00 -10.48
C ARG A 66 6.39 0.51 -10.39
N GLN A 67 5.72 1.10 -9.40
CA GLN A 67 5.72 2.54 -9.18
C GLN A 67 7.03 3.03 -8.54
N LEU A 68 7.76 2.12 -7.88
CA LEU A 68 8.95 2.41 -7.10
C LEU A 68 10.25 1.87 -7.74
N THR A 69 10.19 1.30 -8.95
CA THR A 69 11.35 0.79 -9.72
C THR A 69 11.42 1.46 -11.08
#